data_AF-A0A1G2Y5T9-F1
#
_entry.id   AF-A0A1G2Y5T9-F1
#
_cell.length_a   1.000
_cell.length_b   1.000
_cell.length_c   1.000
_cell.angle_alpha   90.00
_cell.angle_beta   90.00
_cell.angle_gamma   90.00
#
_symmetry.space_group_name_H-M   'P 1'
#
loop_
_entity.id
_entity.type
_entity.pdbx_description
1 polymer ?
#
loop_
_entity_poly.entity_id
_entity_poly.type
_entity_poly.pdbx_seq_one_letter_code
_entity_poly.pdbx_strand_id
1 'polypeptide(L)'
;MIEKTQIPEQCLRIIEEEVKTFEDGTSITIKNNVPDTSEIPITNPKMWLKIPDVICVFVDMKGSTQLSASMHDHNTAGAYQLFTGTAVRLFHEFQAEYIDVKGDGIFGLFNKTQPYRSLASSNYI
;
A
#
# COMPACT_ATOMS: atom_id res chain seq x y z
N MET A 1 -17.60 0.65 27.73
CA MET A 1 -16.65 -0.41 27.32
C MET A 1 -17.48 -1.60 26.93
N ILE A 2 -17.21 -2.22 25.78
CA ILE A 2 -17.86 -3.49 25.40
C ILE A 2 -17.29 -4.57 26.31
N GLU A 3 -18.14 -5.32 27.00
CA GLU A 3 -17.72 -6.45 27.84
C GLU A 3 -17.34 -7.64 26.94
N LYS A 4 -16.35 -8.44 27.35
CA LYS A 4 -15.89 -9.61 26.55
C LYS A 4 -17.02 -10.58 26.21
N THR A 5 -18.03 -10.68 27.06
CA THR A 5 -19.24 -11.47 26.89
C THR A 5 -20.14 -11.01 25.74
N GLN A 6 -19.92 -9.79 25.23
CA GLN A 6 -20.68 -9.20 24.12
C GLN A 6 -19.98 -9.39 22.78
N ILE A 7 -18.76 -9.94 22.76
CA ILE A 7 -17.97 -10.16 21.54
C ILE A 7 -18.21 -11.61 21.07
N PRO A 8 -18.56 -11.84 19.80
CA PRO A 8 -18.68 -13.19 19.25
C PRO A 8 -17.38 -13.99 19.45
N GLU A 9 -17.50 -15.27 19.81
CA GLU A 9 -16.35 -16.14 20.10
C GLU A 9 -15.32 -16.20 18.96
N GLN A 10 -15.78 -16.16 17.70
CA GLN A 10 -14.85 -16.12 16.56
C GLN A 10 -13.95 -14.89 16.59
N CYS A 11 -14.50 -13.73 16.97
CA CYS A 11 -13.77 -12.48 17.00
C CYS A 11 -12.82 -12.46 18.18
N LEU A 12 -13.23 -13.00 19.35
CA LEU A 12 -12.34 -13.15 20.51
C LEU A 12 -11.12 -14.00 20.16
N ARG A 13 -11.31 -15.14 19.48
CA ARG A 13 -10.21 -16.00 19.06
C ARG A 13 -9.23 -15.30 18.12
N ILE A 14 -9.71 -14.56 17.12
CA ILE A 14 -8.85 -13.78 16.22
C ILE A 14 -8.03 -12.75 17.01
N ILE A 15 -8.68 -12.05 17.96
CA ILE A 15 -8.00 -11.07 18.81
C ILE A 15 -6.93 -11.75 19.67
N GLU A 16 -7.24 -12.90 20.27
CA GLU A 16 -6.29 -13.67 21.10
C GLU A 16 -5.10 -14.19 20.28
N GLU A 17 -5.31 -14.63 19.05
CA GLU A 17 -4.26 -15.05 18.11
C GLU A 17 -3.30 -13.90 17.77
N GLU A 18 -3.83 -12.70 17.51
CA GLU A 18 -3.01 -11.51 17.25
C GLU A 18 -2.29 -11.00 18.51
N VAL A 19 -2.94 -11.02 19.68
CA VAL A 19 -2.29 -10.71 20.97
C VAL A 19 -1.11 -11.64 21.21
N LYS A 20 -1.30 -12.94 20.98
CA LYS A 20 -0.20 -13.91 21.09
C LYS A 20 0.93 -13.62 20.12
N THR A 21 0.61 -13.26 18.87
CA THR A 21 1.62 -12.88 17.87
C THR A 21 2.44 -11.66 18.31
N PHE A 22 1.79 -10.68 18.96
CA PHE A 22 2.47 -9.53 19.56
C PHE A 22 3.37 -9.94 20.74
N GLU A 23 2.88 -10.78 21.65
CA GLU A 23 3.64 -11.27 22.82
C GLU A 23 4.87 -12.08 22.44
N ASP A 24 4.79 -12.87 21.37
CA ASP A 24 5.89 -13.67 20.82
C ASP A 24 7.04 -12.80 20.25
N GLY A 25 6.81 -11.50 20.07
CA GLY A 25 7.79 -10.53 19.59
C GLY A 25 8.00 -10.55 18.07
N THR A 26 8.69 -9.53 17.58
CA THR A 26 8.99 -9.34 16.16
C THR A 26 10.48 -9.19 15.92
N SER A 27 10.92 -9.61 14.74
CA SER A 27 12.28 -9.45 14.25
C SER A 27 12.31 -8.40 13.14
N ILE A 28 13.29 -7.50 13.19
CA ILE A 28 13.45 -6.43 12.20
C ILE A 28 14.75 -6.67 11.45
N THR A 29 14.66 -6.82 10.13
CA THR A 29 15.82 -6.88 9.23
C THR A 29 15.95 -5.56 8.49
N ILE A 30 17.12 -4.92 8.59
CA ILE A 30 17.38 -3.68 7.87
C ILE A 30 17.81 -4.02 6.44
N LYS A 31 17.18 -3.40 5.45
CA LYS A 31 17.53 -3.50 4.03
C LYS A 31 17.88 -2.11 3.51
N ASN A 32 18.90 -2.02 2.66
CA ASN A 32 19.33 -0.75 2.08
C ASN A 32 18.51 -0.32 0.86
N ASN A 33 17.75 -1.26 0.28
CA ASN A 33 16.91 -1.06 -0.89
C ASN A 33 15.57 -1.76 -0.67
N VAL A 34 14.55 -1.31 -1.39
CA VAL A 34 13.28 -2.02 -1.53
C VAL A 34 13.57 -3.37 -2.18
N PRO A 35 13.23 -4.50 -1.52
CA PRO A 35 13.44 -5.83 -2.09
C PRO A 35 12.37 -6.14 -3.14
N ASP A 36 12.60 -7.19 -3.92
CA ASP A 36 11.55 -7.74 -4.78
C ASP A 36 10.31 -8.10 -3.94
N THR A 37 9.11 -7.91 -4.52
CA THR A 37 7.85 -8.21 -3.84
C THR A 37 7.75 -9.64 -3.31
N SER A 38 8.40 -10.61 -3.96
CA SER A 38 8.46 -12.01 -3.51
C SER A 38 9.28 -12.22 -2.24
N GLU A 39 10.17 -11.30 -1.89
CA GLU A 39 10.98 -11.34 -0.66
C GLU A 39 10.30 -10.62 0.52
N ILE A 40 9.19 -9.93 0.29
CA ILE A 40 8.45 -9.25 1.36
C ILE A 40 7.73 -10.32 2.19
N PRO A 41 7.97 -10.42 3.51
CA PRO A 41 7.43 -11.50 4.36
C PRO A 41 5.95 -11.29 4.73
N ILE A 42 5.07 -11.19 3.73
CA ILE A 42 3.62 -10.93 3.92
C ILE A 42 2.96 -12.03 4.76
N THR A 43 3.44 -13.27 4.65
CA THR A 43 2.87 -14.44 5.35
C THR A 43 3.45 -14.66 6.74
N ASN A 44 4.48 -13.92 7.16
CA ASN A 44 5.09 -14.04 8.48
C ASN A 44 4.97 -12.71 9.24
N PRO A 45 3.94 -12.54 10.10
CA PRO A 45 3.68 -11.28 10.80
C PRO A 45 4.79 -10.90 11.81
N LYS A 46 5.71 -11.83 12.12
CA LYS A 46 6.83 -11.63 13.04
C LYS A 46 8.11 -11.14 12.36
N MET A 47 8.15 -11.10 11.03
CA MET A 47 9.32 -10.64 10.29
C MET A 47 9.02 -9.32 9.59
N TRP A 48 9.78 -8.30 9.96
CA TRP A 48 9.64 -6.95 9.41
C TRP A 48 10.90 -6.55 8.67
N LEU A 49 10.72 -5.93 7.51
CA LEU A 49 11.81 -5.31 6.77
C LEU A 49 11.78 -3.80 7.01
N LYS A 50 12.88 -3.24 7.51
CA LYS A 50 13.05 -1.80 7.66
C LYS A 50 13.95 -1.27 6.56
N ILE A 51 13.45 -0.33 5.77
CA ILE A 51 14.22 0.37 4.74
C ILE A 51 14.37 1.83 5.21
N PRO A 52 15.57 2.27 5.64
CA PRO A 52 15.74 3.59 6.23
C PRO A 52 15.50 4.74 5.24
N ASP A 53 15.90 4.54 3.97
CA ASP A 53 15.88 5.55 2.94
C ASP A 53 15.07 5.06 1.74
N VAL A 54 13.88 5.60 1.56
CA VAL A 54 13.01 5.30 0.42
C VAL A 54 12.35 6.59 -0.06
N ILE A 55 12.18 6.72 -1.37
CA ILE A 55 11.41 7.82 -1.96
C ILE A 55 10.03 7.26 -2.29
N CYS A 56 8.99 7.83 -1.69
CA CYS A 56 7.60 7.48 -1.98
C CYS A 56 6.98 8.56 -2.85
N VAL A 57 6.45 8.17 -4.01
CA VAL A 57 5.62 9.02 -4.85
C VAL A 57 4.18 8.57 -4.65
N PHE A 58 3.35 9.42 -4.06
CA PHE A 58 1.93 9.17 -3.82
C PHE A 58 1.09 10.11 -4.70
N VAL A 59 0.14 9.55 -5.43
CA VAL A 59 -0.78 10.27 -6.33
C VAL A 59 -2.21 9.87 -6.01
N ASP A 60 -3.11 10.83 -6.13
CA ASP A 60 -4.52 10.66 -5.75
C ASP A 60 -5.44 11.44 -6.69
N MET A 61 -6.65 10.92 -6.90
CA MET A 61 -7.60 11.53 -7.82
C MET A 61 -8.36 12.67 -7.12
N LYS A 62 -8.03 13.91 -7.49
CA LYS A 62 -8.73 15.08 -6.97
C LYS A 62 -10.24 15.02 -7.28
N GLY A 63 -11.06 15.03 -6.23
CA GLY A 63 -12.53 15.08 -6.36
C GLY A 63 -13.19 13.73 -6.63
N SER A 64 -12.49 12.62 -6.43
CA SER A 64 -13.01 11.25 -6.60
C SER A 64 -14.30 10.96 -5.84
N THR A 65 -14.43 11.48 -4.61
CA THR A 65 -15.66 11.31 -3.81
C THR A 65 -16.87 11.94 -4.49
N GLN A 66 -16.72 13.11 -5.12
CA GLN A 66 -17.81 13.76 -5.85
C GLN A 66 -18.14 13.00 -7.13
N LEU A 67 -17.13 12.48 -7.83
CA LEU A 67 -17.30 11.65 -9.00
C LEU A 67 -18.12 10.39 -8.67
N SER A 68 -17.75 9.70 -7.59
CA SER A 68 -18.45 8.52 -7.07
C SER A 68 -19.90 8.81 -6.68
N ALA A 69 -20.20 9.98 -6.15
CA ALA A 69 -21.54 10.34 -5.70
C ALA A 69 -22.48 10.77 -6.84
N SER A 70 -21.95 11.18 -8.00
CA SER A 70 -22.72 11.84 -9.07
C SER A 70 -22.83 11.05 -10.37
N MET A 71 -21.94 10.08 -10.61
CA MET A 71 -21.88 9.32 -11.86
C MET A 71 -22.43 7.89 -11.69
N HIS A 72 -22.96 7.32 -12.79
CA HIS A 72 -23.28 5.89 -12.84
C HIS A 72 -22.03 5.03 -12.67
N ASP A 73 -22.16 3.94 -11.89
CA ASP A 73 -21.06 3.06 -11.46
C ASP A 73 -20.06 2.68 -12.57
N HIS A 74 -20.57 2.40 -13.78
CA HIS A 74 -19.74 2.03 -14.93
C HIS A 74 -18.77 3.15 -15.35
N ASN A 75 -19.22 4.41 -15.33
CA ASN A 75 -18.39 5.54 -15.75
C ASN A 75 -17.38 5.92 -14.66
N THR A 76 -17.76 5.79 -13.38
CA THR A 76 -16.84 5.97 -12.24
C THR A 76 -15.74 4.92 -12.28
N ALA A 77 -16.08 3.64 -12.47
CA ALA A 77 -15.10 2.56 -12.60
C ALA A 77 -14.15 2.78 -13.78
N GLY A 78 -14.67 3.23 -14.93
CA GLY A 78 -13.85 3.57 -16.10
C GLY A 78 -12.86 4.71 -15.82
N ALA A 79 -13.29 5.76 -15.13
CA ALA A 79 -12.41 6.87 -14.73
C ALA A 79 -11.31 6.40 -13.75
N TYR A 80 -11.68 5.57 -12.77
CA TYR A 80 -10.72 5.01 -11.82
C TYR A 80 -9.71 4.11 -12.51
N GLN A 81 -10.14 3.24 -13.41
CA GLN A 81 -9.26 2.38 -14.20
C GLN A 81 -8.32 3.19 -15.08
N LEU A 82 -8.81 4.26 -15.71
CA LEU A 82 -7.98 5.15 -16.53
C LEU A 82 -6.90 5.83 -15.66
N PHE A 83 -7.29 6.40 -14.52
CA PHE A 83 -6.37 7.09 -13.61
C PHE A 83 -5.34 6.13 -12.99
N THR A 84 -5.83 5.13 -12.23
CA THR A 84 -4.98 4.17 -11.53
C THR A 84 -4.13 3.36 -12.51
N GLY A 85 -4.69 2.92 -13.64
CA GLY A 85 -3.97 2.18 -14.66
C GLY A 85 -2.87 3.00 -15.34
N THR A 86 -3.11 4.30 -15.57
CA THR A 86 -2.08 5.20 -16.11
C THR A 86 -0.94 5.40 -15.12
N ALA A 87 -1.26 5.68 -13.85
CA ALA A 87 -0.27 5.85 -12.80
C ALA A 87 0.60 4.59 -12.62
N VAL A 88 -0.01 3.40 -12.56
CA VAL A 88 0.72 2.12 -12.45
C VAL A 88 1.67 1.91 -13.63
N ARG A 89 1.21 2.18 -14.87
CA ARG A 89 2.06 2.02 -16.06
C ARG A 89 3.23 3.00 -16.07
N LEU A 90 3.02 4.23 -15.61
CA LEU A 90 4.09 5.22 -15.49
C LEU A 90 5.09 4.83 -14.40
N PHE A 91 4.64 4.43 -13.21
CA PHE A 91 5.54 3.94 -12.16
C PHE A 91 6.35 2.72 -12.62
N HIS A 92 5.73 1.80 -13.37
CA HIS A 92 6.44 0.67 -13.96
C HIS A 92 7.49 1.11 -14.99
N GLU A 93 7.15 2.03 -15.90
CA GLU A 93 8.09 2.58 -16.89
C GLU A 93 9.30 3.26 -16.23
N PHE A 94 9.07 3.98 -15.14
CA PHE A 94 10.13 4.62 -14.36
C PHE A 94 10.83 3.69 -13.37
N GLN A 95 10.54 2.39 -13.42
CA GLN A 95 11.19 1.35 -12.62
C GLN A 95 11.04 1.57 -11.10
N ALA A 96 9.82 1.88 -10.65
CA ALA A 96 9.47 1.80 -9.24
C ALA A 96 9.66 0.37 -8.74
N GLU A 97 10.22 0.23 -7.54
CA GLU A 97 10.56 -1.07 -6.93
C GLU A 97 9.33 -1.75 -6.31
N TYR A 98 8.34 -0.95 -5.92
CA TYR A 98 7.08 -1.41 -5.39
C TYR A 98 5.97 -0.46 -5.82
N ILE A 99 4.82 -1.01 -6.23
CA ILE A 99 3.63 -0.25 -6.63
C ILE A 99 2.42 -0.87 -5.93
N ASP A 100 1.58 -0.03 -5.33
CA ASP A 100 0.32 -0.48 -4.73
C ASP A 100 -0.78 0.56 -4.96
N VAL A 101 -2.01 0.06 -5.04
CA VAL A 101 -3.22 0.83 -5.32
C VAL A 101 -4.18 0.61 -4.14
N LYS A 102 -4.67 1.71 -3.56
CA LYS A 102 -5.64 1.70 -2.47
C LYS A 102 -6.77 2.66 -2.83
N GLY A 103 -7.89 2.10 -3.29
CA GLY A 103 -8.99 2.90 -3.83
C GLY A 103 -8.55 3.64 -5.09
N ASP A 104 -8.67 4.96 -5.06
CA ASP A 104 -8.22 5.89 -6.09
C ASP A 104 -6.80 6.43 -5.87
N GLY A 105 -6.18 6.14 -4.72
CA GLY A 105 -4.79 6.48 -4.44
C GLY A 105 -3.82 5.41 -4.94
N ILE A 106 -2.69 5.85 -5.50
CA ILE A 106 -1.61 4.98 -5.97
C ILE A 106 -0.30 5.49 -5.39
N PHE A 107 0.59 4.58 -5.02
CA PHE A 107 1.96 4.97 -4.72
C PHE A 107 3.00 4.03 -5.31
N GLY A 108 4.14 4.63 -5.64
CA GLY A 108 5.36 3.96 -6.07
C GLY A 108 6.48 4.21 -5.06
N LEU A 109 7.17 3.15 -4.66
CA LEU A 109 8.39 3.26 -3.87
C LEU A 109 9.60 3.15 -4.78
N PHE A 110 10.55 4.05 -4.58
CA PHE A 110 11.82 4.11 -5.28
C PHE A 110 12.97 4.05 -4.29
N ASN A 111 14.06 3.43 -4.69
CA ASN A 111 15.29 3.46 -3.92
C ASN A 111 15.84 4.89 -3.83
N LYS A 112 16.57 5.20 -2.76
CA LYS A 112 17.20 6.53 -2.59
C LYS A 112 18.11 6.97 -3.75
N THR A 113 18.57 6.01 -4.54
CA THR A 113 19.43 6.20 -5.72
C THR A 113 18.66 6.61 -6.97
N GLN A 114 17.33 6.69 -6.92
CA GLN A 114 16.46 6.96 -8.07
C GLN A 114 15.70 8.32 -8.01
N PRO A 115 16.25 9.44 -7.50
CA PRO A 115 15.49 10.67 -7.30
C PRO A 115 14.95 11.30 -8.58
N TYR A 116 15.66 11.16 -9.70
CA TYR A 116 15.20 11.69 -10.99
C TYR A 116 14.05 10.87 -11.59
N ARG A 117 14.06 9.55 -11.38
CA ARG A 117 12.99 8.67 -11.86
C ARG A 117 11.72 8.87 -11.06
N SER A 118 11.84 8.97 -9.73
CA SER A 118 10.71 9.28 -8.87
C SER A 118 10.08 10.62 -9.24
N LEU A 119 10.89 11.67 -9.43
CA LEU A 119 10.39 12.99 -9.83
C LEU A 119 9.78 12.99 -11.24
N ALA A 120 10.40 12.32 -12.20
CA ALA A 120 9.85 12.22 -13.55
C ALA A 120 8.49 11.51 -13.51
N SER A 121 8.38 10.42 -12.75
CA SER A 121 7.15 9.63 -12.66
C SER A 121 5.96 10.42 -12.11
N SER A 122 6.18 11.37 -11.20
CA SER A 122 5.10 12.20 -10.64
C SER A 122 4.63 13.31 -11.58
N ASN A 123 5.43 13.72 -12.57
CA ASN A 123 5.09 14.86 -13.44
C ASN A 123 4.14 14.49 -14.60
N TYR A 124 3.96 13.19 -14.86
CA TYR A 124 3.14 12.69 -15.95
C TYR A 124 1.77 12.13 -15.50
N ILE A 125 1.47 12.23 -14.20
CA ILE A 125 0.23 11.77 -13.56
C ILE A 125 -0.60 12.99 -13.18
#